data_AF-A0A3P7LJ01-F1
#
_entry.id   AF-A0A3P7LJ01-F1
#
_cell.length_a   1.000
_cell.length_b   1.000
_cell.length_c   1.000
_cell.angle_alpha   90.00
_cell.angle_beta   90.00
_cell.angle_gamma   90.00
#
_symmetry.space_group_name_H-M   'P 1'
#
loop_
_entity.id
_entity.type
_entity.pdbx_description
1 polymer ?
#
loop_
_entity_poly.entity_id
_entity_poly.type
_entity_poly.pdbx_seq_one_letter_code
_entity_poly.pdbx_strand_id
1 'polypeptide(L)'
;MMKLIDYVKQTETVTMRDMERQLDHSRDRLLFLMDHAQLNPSDMRMNSQVFEWHTRMGDIFEEHRNTVRVKREEFEVNLRYRRERFIEELESYRKQVDEYENLGDINELFNSKYKEWMEGPMDKVNPEAVDSDVGNYYRTLFKLEKTFEQMPAPRKIAGKVRTKVEEFKEHMPIVLTLFNPGLKERHWQQISEVVGYTLRNEEGMCLAKLVDMNLEAFIPKFESISEAASKEHGLEKAMAKMQAEWAPTMRGSPFIKPFENEIREWEGKLIMTQDILDAWMKVQATWLYLEPIFSSPDIMAQMPDESRKFTSVDKTWKELMKLATVDPHVLKVITIDKMLEKFRKANEFLEIILKGLNAYLEKKRLCFPRFFFLSNDELLEILSETKDPTRVQPHLKKCFEGIATLTFTDDLDITHMKSSENEVVQLKNVISTSKARGAVEKWLIELEEDMIISVRLNIFNALENYVVAPRREWVCHWCGQAVLAISMTYWTTYCTQAIDTGAEAMNDYLEVSPELFFCKYGELLYVYKNPLLKELSRLFTNRILCVRWSYV
;
A
#
# COMPACT_ATOMS: atom_id res chain seq x y z
N MET A 1 -12.23 2.14 -42.73
CA MET A 1 -13.07 0.97 -42.37
C MET A 1 -14.41 1.40 -41.80
N MET A 2 -14.48 2.23 -40.75
CA MET A 2 -15.76 2.72 -40.19
C MET A 2 -16.70 3.35 -41.23
N LYS A 3 -16.22 4.29 -42.05
CA LYS A 3 -17.01 4.88 -43.15
C LYS A 3 -17.59 3.86 -44.15
N LEU A 4 -16.88 2.74 -44.38
CA LEU A 4 -17.34 1.68 -45.27
C LEU A 4 -18.40 0.80 -44.60
N ILE A 5 -18.25 0.54 -43.30
CA ILE A 5 -19.26 -0.17 -42.49
C ILE A 5 -20.56 0.64 -42.45
N ASP A 6 -20.46 1.95 -42.22
CA ASP A 6 -21.61 2.86 -42.20
C ASP A 6 -22.30 2.89 -43.58
N TYR A 7 -21.51 2.93 -44.66
CA TYR A 7 -22.03 2.90 -46.03
C TYR A 7 -22.75 1.58 -46.37
N VAL A 8 -22.17 0.42 -46.00
CA VAL A 8 -22.80 -0.90 -46.21
C VAL A 8 -24.10 -1.00 -45.43
N LYS A 9 -24.11 -0.55 -44.16
CA LYS A 9 -25.30 -0.56 -43.31
C LYS A 9 -26.41 0.34 -43.87
N GLN A 10 -26.07 1.53 -44.36
CA GLN A 10 -27.02 2.43 -45.01
C GLN A 10 -27.60 1.80 -46.28
N THR A 11 -26.75 1.16 -47.08
CA THR A 11 -27.16 0.52 -48.35
C THR A 11 -28.10 -0.67 -48.09
N GLU A 12 -27.80 -1.51 -47.11
CA GLU A 12 -28.60 -2.67 -46.72
C GLU A 12 -29.96 -2.28 -46.12
N THR A 13 -30.01 -1.22 -45.31
CA THR A 13 -31.22 -0.86 -44.55
C THR A 13 -32.16 0.11 -45.27
N VAL A 14 -31.62 1.00 -46.10
CA VAL A 14 -32.39 2.06 -46.79
C VAL A 14 -32.44 1.79 -48.28
N THR A 15 -31.29 1.72 -48.94
CA THR A 15 -31.21 1.65 -50.41
C THR A 15 -31.82 0.37 -50.98
N MET A 16 -31.62 -0.79 -50.33
CA MET A 16 -32.23 -2.05 -50.76
C MET A 16 -33.75 -2.03 -50.71
N ARG A 17 -34.34 -1.44 -49.66
CA ARG A 17 -35.80 -1.34 -49.51
C ARG A 17 -36.41 -0.44 -50.57
N ASP A 18 -35.73 0.66 -50.89
CA ASP A 18 -36.16 1.55 -51.96
C ASP A 18 -36.04 0.88 -53.34
N MET A 19 -34.99 0.09 -53.56
CA MET A 19 -34.80 -0.68 -54.79
C MET A 19 -35.87 -1.78 -54.96
N GLU A 20 -36.23 -2.51 -53.90
CA GLU A 20 -37.33 -3.50 -53.92
C GLU A 20 -38.66 -2.85 -54.32
N ARG A 21 -38.99 -1.71 -53.72
CA ARG A 21 -40.21 -0.95 -54.11
C ARG A 21 -40.17 -0.53 -55.58
N GLN A 22 -39.03 -0.05 -56.08
CA GLN A 22 -38.91 0.35 -57.48
C GLN A 22 -38.99 -0.85 -58.44
N LEU A 23 -38.48 -2.02 -58.04
CA LEU A 23 -38.63 -3.26 -58.81
C LEU A 23 -40.09 -3.69 -58.89
N ASP A 24 -40.87 -3.59 -57.81
CA ASP A 24 -42.32 -3.89 -57.85
C ASP A 24 -43.06 -2.99 -58.85
N HIS A 25 -42.81 -1.68 -58.82
CA HIS A 25 -43.42 -0.74 -59.78
C HIS A 25 -42.98 -1.03 -61.22
N SER A 26 -41.73 -1.46 -61.41
CA SER A 26 -41.19 -1.80 -62.73
C SER A 26 -41.76 -3.12 -63.25
N ARG A 27 -42.01 -4.10 -62.37
CA ARG A 27 -42.70 -5.35 -62.68
C ARG A 27 -44.10 -5.07 -63.20
N ASP A 28 -44.88 -4.26 -62.48
CA ASP A 28 -46.26 -3.97 -62.84
C ASP A 28 -46.36 -3.23 -64.19
N ARG A 29 -45.41 -2.33 -64.48
CA ARG A 29 -45.27 -1.67 -65.79
C ARG A 29 -44.86 -2.64 -66.90
N LEU A 30 -43.95 -3.58 -66.62
CA LEU A 30 -43.53 -4.58 -67.58
C LEU A 30 -44.68 -5.54 -67.92
N LEU A 31 -45.47 -5.96 -66.93
CA LEU A 31 -46.67 -6.77 -67.14
C LEU A 31 -47.67 -6.06 -68.06
N PHE A 32 -47.94 -4.78 -67.80
CA PHE A 32 -48.78 -3.96 -68.68
C PHE A 32 -48.23 -3.87 -70.12
N LEU A 33 -46.92 -3.68 -70.27
CA LEU A 33 -46.30 -3.63 -71.61
C LEU A 33 -46.35 -4.99 -72.32
N MET A 34 -46.24 -6.10 -71.60
CA MET A 34 -46.35 -7.45 -72.17
C MET A 34 -47.76 -7.75 -72.67
N ASP A 35 -48.80 -7.19 -72.04
CA ASP A 35 -50.19 -7.33 -72.48
C ASP A 35 -50.51 -6.55 -73.76
N HIS A 36 -49.69 -5.52 -74.09
CA HIS A 36 -49.95 -4.57 -75.18
C HIS A 36 -48.85 -4.49 -76.26
N ALA A 37 -47.69 -5.12 -76.08
CA ALA A 37 -46.57 -5.11 -77.02
C ALA A 37 -45.75 -6.42 -76.99
N GLN A 38 -45.31 -6.89 -78.15
CA GLN A 38 -44.37 -8.02 -78.23
C GLN A 38 -42.94 -7.55 -77.92
N LEU A 39 -42.42 -7.94 -76.76
CA LEU A 39 -41.05 -7.62 -76.35
C LEU A 39 -40.03 -8.54 -77.06
N ASN A 40 -38.92 -7.95 -77.49
CA ASN A 40 -37.80 -8.69 -78.06
C ASN A 40 -37.17 -9.62 -76.99
N PRO A 41 -36.85 -10.89 -77.31
CA PRO A 41 -36.16 -11.80 -76.39
C PRO A 41 -34.85 -11.27 -75.78
N SER A 42 -34.16 -10.33 -76.43
CA SER A 42 -32.98 -9.66 -75.86
C SER A 42 -33.36 -8.75 -74.67
N ASP A 43 -34.41 -7.95 -74.83
CA ASP A 43 -34.86 -6.99 -73.83
C ASP A 43 -35.49 -7.70 -72.63
N MET A 44 -36.22 -8.79 -72.88
CA MET A 44 -36.74 -9.66 -71.80
C MET A 44 -35.62 -10.25 -70.94
N ARG A 45 -34.51 -10.68 -71.54
CA ARG A 45 -33.36 -11.21 -70.78
C ARG A 45 -32.70 -10.13 -69.94
N MET A 46 -32.54 -8.92 -70.48
CA MET A 46 -31.96 -7.80 -69.74
C MET A 46 -32.84 -7.40 -68.55
N ASN A 47 -34.16 -7.32 -68.74
CA ASN A 47 -35.10 -7.06 -67.67
C ASN A 47 -35.08 -8.17 -66.61
N SER A 48 -35.02 -9.44 -67.02
CA SER A 48 -34.91 -10.59 -66.11
C SER A 48 -33.67 -10.51 -65.22
N GLN A 49 -32.51 -10.11 -65.77
CA GLN A 49 -31.29 -9.95 -64.98
C GLN A 49 -31.41 -8.89 -63.88
N VAL A 50 -32.12 -7.79 -64.14
CA VAL A 50 -32.34 -6.72 -63.15
C VAL A 50 -33.19 -7.23 -61.97
N PHE A 51 -34.19 -8.06 -62.24
CA PHE A 51 -34.96 -8.75 -61.19
C PHE A 51 -34.14 -9.83 -60.47
N GLU A 52 -33.07 -10.36 -61.06
CA GLU A 52 -32.18 -11.30 -60.36
C GLU A 52 -31.12 -10.61 -59.47
N TRP A 53 -30.97 -9.29 -59.55
CA TRP A 53 -29.96 -8.58 -58.74
C TRP A 53 -30.33 -8.53 -57.27
N HIS A 54 -31.61 -8.36 -56.92
CA HIS A 54 -32.03 -8.29 -55.53
C HIS A 54 -31.76 -9.61 -54.78
N THR A 55 -31.88 -10.76 -55.46
CA THR A 55 -31.60 -12.07 -54.85
C THR A 55 -30.11 -12.29 -54.63
N ARG A 56 -29.25 -11.74 -55.49
CA ARG A 56 -27.78 -11.83 -55.39
C ARG A 56 -27.15 -10.88 -54.36
N MET A 57 -27.83 -9.78 -54.00
CA MET A 57 -27.26 -8.79 -53.08
C MET A 57 -27.04 -9.32 -51.67
N GLY A 58 -27.83 -10.30 -51.22
CA GLY A 58 -27.64 -10.95 -49.92
C GLY A 58 -26.25 -11.60 -49.78
N ASP A 59 -25.84 -12.35 -50.80
CA ASP A 59 -24.53 -13.02 -50.84
C ASP A 59 -23.38 -12.01 -50.90
N ILE A 60 -23.55 -10.91 -51.65
CA ILE A 60 -22.56 -9.82 -51.77
C ILE A 60 -22.36 -9.12 -50.42
N PHE A 61 -23.43 -8.83 -49.67
CA PHE A 61 -23.31 -8.24 -48.34
C PHE A 61 -22.60 -9.19 -47.36
N GLU A 62 -22.86 -10.50 -47.46
CA GLU A 62 -22.18 -11.49 -46.63
C GLU A 62 -20.68 -11.59 -46.96
N GLU A 63 -20.30 -11.54 -48.23
CA GLU A 63 -18.90 -11.49 -48.66
C GLU A 63 -18.19 -10.23 -48.13
N HIS A 64 -18.84 -9.06 -48.19
CA HIS A 64 -18.31 -7.84 -47.63
C HIS A 64 -18.18 -7.88 -46.10
N ARG A 65 -19.16 -8.44 -45.39
CA ARG A 65 -19.09 -8.66 -43.93
C ARG A 65 -17.90 -9.56 -43.57
N ASN A 66 -17.70 -10.64 -44.31
CA ASN A 66 -16.56 -11.54 -44.12
C ASN A 66 -15.23 -10.82 -44.38
N THR A 67 -15.13 -10.01 -45.43
CA THR A 67 -13.93 -9.22 -45.73
C THR A 67 -13.61 -8.22 -44.62
N VAL A 68 -14.62 -7.51 -44.10
CA VAL A 68 -14.45 -6.58 -42.97
C VAL A 68 -14.00 -7.32 -41.72
N ARG A 69 -14.58 -8.50 -41.43
CA ARG A 69 -14.18 -9.33 -40.29
C ARG A 69 -12.72 -9.75 -40.40
N VAL A 70 -12.31 -10.32 -41.54
CA VAL A 70 -10.92 -10.76 -41.78
C VAL A 70 -9.94 -9.59 -41.67
N LYS A 71 -10.26 -8.44 -42.28
CA LYS A 71 -9.40 -7.25 -42.19
C LYS A 71 -9.33 -6.69 -40.78
N ARG A 72 -10.42 -6.73 -40.01
CA ARG A 72 -10.42 -6.35 -38.60
C ARG A 72 -9.50 -7.26 -37.78
N GLU A 73 -9.61 -8.57 -37.94
CA GLU A 73 -8.74 -9.54 -37.27
C GLU A 73 -7.26 -9.32 -37.61
N GLU A 74 -6.95 -9.08 -38.89
CA GLU A 74 -5.60 -8.77 -39.36
C GLU A 74 -5.02 -7.51 -38.68
N PHE A 75 -5.82 -6.43 -38.57
CA PHE A 75 -5.41 -5.21 -37.87
C PHE A 75 -5.25 -5.42 -36.36
N GLU A 76 -6.15 -6.18 -35.74
CA GLU A 76 -6.07 -6.49 -34.30
C GLU A 76 -4.80 -7.30 -33.99
N VAL A 77 -4.46 -8.29 -34.82
CA VAL A 77 -3.22 -9.07 -34.69
C VAL A 77 -1.98 -8.20 -34.89
N ASN A 78 -1.96 -7.35 -35.93
CA ASN A 78 -0.84 -6.43 -36.16
C ASN A 78 -0.64 -5.46 -34.99
N LEU A 79 -1.74 -4.92 -34.45
CA LEU A 79 -1.70 -4.03 -33.29
C LEU A 79 -1.15 -4.75 -32.05
N ARG A 80 -1.55 -6.00 -31.80
CA ARG A 80 -1.01 -6.83 -30.72
C ARG A 80 0.49 -7.02 -30.86
N TYR A 81 0.96 -7.39 -32.04
CA TYR A 81 2.40 -7.56 -32.32
C TYR A 81 3.19 -6.26 -32.10
N ARG A 82 2.67 -5.12 -32.59
CA ARG A 82 3.30 -3.81 -32.36
C ARG A 82 3.35 -3.44 -30.87
N ARG A 83 2.29 -3.76 -30.12
CA ARG A 83 2.24 -3.54 -28.67
C ARG A 83 3.25 -4.41 -27.93
N GLU A 84 3.34 -5.69 -28.28
CA GLU A 84 4.30 -6.63 -27.68
C GLU A 84 5.74 -6.18 -27.92
N ARG A 85 6.09 -5.84 -29.15
CA ARG A 85 7.42 -5.29 -29.46
C ARG A 85 7.73 -4.00 -28.71
N PHE A 86 6.75 -3.11 -28.57
CA PHE A 86 6.93 -1.88 -27.80
C PHE A 86 7.14 -2.15 -26.30
N ILE A 87 6.49 -3.17 -25.75
CA ILE A 87 6.71 -3.62 -24.37
C ILE A 87 8.14 -4.17 -24.21
N GLU A 88 8.62 -5.00 -25.15
CA GLU A 88 10.00 -5.50 -25.13
C GLU A 88 11.04 -4.37 -25.20
N GLU A 89 10.79 -3.34 -26.04
CA GLU A 89 11.62 -2.14 -26.10
C GLU A 89 11.61 -1.36 -24.78
N LEU A 90 10.44 -1.18 -24.15
CA LEU A 90 10.32 -0.54 -22.83
C LEU A 90 11.04 -1.32 -21.72
N GLU A 91 10.94 -2.65 -21.71
CA GLU A 91 11.65 -3.50 -20.75
C GLU A 91 13.17 -3.39 -20.93
N SER A 92 13.64 -3.31 -22.18
CA SER A 92 15.06 -3.05 -22.47
C SER A 92 15.53 -1.70 -21.92
N TYR A 93 14.75 -0.64 -22.11
CA TYR A 93 15.08 0.68 -21.56
C TYR A 93 15.05 0.69 -20.04
N ARG A 94 14.05 0.05 -19.42
CA ARG A 94 13.98 -0.09 -17.97
C ARG A 94 15.23 -0.77 -17.41
N LYS A 95 15.64 -1.88 -18.01
CA LYS A 95 16.85 -2.60 -17.60
C LYS A 95 18.11 -1.73 -17.70
N GLN A 96 18.23 -0.92 -18.75
CA GLN A 96 19.35 0.02 -18.89
C GLN A 96 19.35 1.07 -17.76
N VAL A 97 18.18 1.61 -17.40
CA VAL A 97 18.05 2.57 -16.28
C VAL A 97 18.49 1.94 -14.96
N ASP A 98 18.01 0.72 -14.66
CA ASP A 98 18.38 -0.01 -13.44
C ASP A 98 19.90 -0.27 -13.38
N GLU A 99 20.54 -0.56 -14.52
CA GLU A 99 22.00 -0.75 -14.62
C GLU A 99 22.78 0.55 -14.37
N TYR A 100 22.26 1.70 -14.81
CA TYR A 100 22.85 3.02 -14.55
C TYR A 100 22.74 3.42 -13.07
N GLU A 101 21.58 3.21 -12.46
CA GLU A 101 21.34 3.48 -11.05
C GLU A 101 22.29 2.67 -10.18
N ASN A 102 22.41 1.37 -10.44
CA ASN A 102 23.33 0.49 -9.73
C ASN A 102 24.80 0.94 -9.83
N LEU A 103 25.24 1.44 -11.00
CA LEU A 103 26.59 2.00 -11.15
C LEU A 103 26.78 3.27 -10.31
N GLY A 104 25.77 4.13 -10.24
CA GLY A 104 25.76 5.33 -9.41
C GLY A 104 25.85 5.00 -7.92
N ASP A 105 24.97 4.12 -7.46
CA ASP A 105 24.88 3.68 -6.06
C ASP A 105 26.17 3.05 -5.57
N ILE A 106 26.75 2.13 -6.36
CA ILE A 106 28.01 1.47 -5.99
C ILE A 106 29.16 2.47 -5.93
N ASN A 107 29.21 3.43 -6.85
CA ASN A 107 30.25 4.45 -6.83
C ASN A 107 30.10 5.35 -5.58
N GLU A 108 28.89 5.79 -5.24
CA GLU A 108 28.66 6.61 -4.05
C GLU A 108 28.95 5.84 -2.76
N LEU A 109 28.44 4.61 -2.65
CA LEU A 109 28.63 3.73 -1.51
C LEU A 109 30.12 3.40 -1.29
N PHE A 110 30.85 3.05 -2.35
CA PHE A 110 32.28 2.80 -2.24
C PHE A 110 33.04 4.07 -1.83
N ASN A 111 32.77 5.24 -2.41
CA ASN A 111 33.46 6.47 -2.03
C ASN A 111 33.18 6.86 -0.55
N SER A 112 31.95 6.64 -0.07
CA SER A 112 31.60 6.86 1.34
C SER A 112 32.35 5.90 2.25
N LYS A 113 32.36 4.60 1.92
CA LYS A 113 33.04 3.57 2.71
C LYS A 113 34.55 3.71 2.67
N TYR A 114 35.12 4.05 1.52
CA TYR A 114 36.53 4.37 1.36
C TYR A 114 36.96 5.48 2.32
N LYS A 115 36.18 6.57 2.42
CA LYS A 115 36.45 7.65 3.36
C LYS A 115 36.38 7.17 4.81
N GLU A 116 35.36 6.38 5.16
CA GLU A 116 35.21 5.79 6.49
C GLU A 116 36.40 4.89 6.86
N TRP A 117 36.89 4.06 5.93
CA TRP A 117 38.01 3.16 6.18
C TRP A 117 39.36 3.90 6.25
N MET A 118 39.55 4.95 5.44
CA MET A 118 40.80 5.72 5.41
C MET A 118 40.94 6.70 6.57
N GLU A 119 39.86 7.39 6.94
CA GLU A 119 39.86 8.49 7.91
C GLU A 119 39.22 8.14 9.25
N GLY A 120 38.48 7.03 9.33
CA GLY A 120 37.76 6.61 10.53
C GLY A 120 38.65 6.01 11.61
N PRO A 121 38.12 5.86 12.84
CA PRO A 121 38.85 5.26 13.95
C PRO A 121 39.13 3.78 13.71
N MET A 122 40.38 3.38 13.90
CA MET A 122 40.87 2.02 13.72
C MET A 122 40.07 0.96 14.51
N ASP A 123 39.67 1.26 15.75
CA ASP A 123 38.92 0.34 16.63
C ASP A 123 37.55 -0.09 16.12
N LYS A 124 36.94 0.69 15.22
CA LYS A 124 35.57 0.47 14.75
C LYS A 124 35.50 -0.24 13.39
N VAL A 125 36.64 -0.43 12.74
CA VAL A 125 36.73 -1.03 11.41
C VAL A 125 37.02 -2.52 11.55
N ASN A 126 36.08 -3.37 11.10
CA ASN A 126 36.25 -4.81 11.11
C ASN A 126 37.03 -5.29 9.86
N PRO A 127 38.25 -5.85 9.99
CA PRO A 127 39.08 -6.23 8.84
C PRO A 127 38.44 -7.25 7.90
N GLU A 128 37.73 -8.25 8.43
CA GLU A 128 37.08 -9.30 7.64
C GLU A 128 35.90 -8.76 6.84
N ALA A 129 35.15 -7.81 7.43
CA ALA A 129 34.04 -7.15 6.75
C ALA A 129 34.54 -6.27 5.60
N VAL A 130 35.62 -5.51 5.82
CA VAL A 130 36.25 -4.69 4.77
C VAL A 130 36.72 -5.56 3.61
N ASP A 131 37.39 -6.68 3.87
CA ASP A 131 37.85 -7.60 2.82
C ASP A 131 36.68 -8.15 1.98
N SER A 132 35.60 -8.55 2.65
CA SER A 132 34.37 -9.02 2.00
C SER A 132 33.74 -7.93 1.12
N ASP A 133 33.58 -6.71 1.66
CA ASP A 133 32.96 -5.58 0.97
C ASP A 133 33.78 -5.15 -0.24
N VAL A 134 35.10 -5.00 -0.09
CA VAL A 134 36.03 -4.69 -1.19
C VAL A 134 35.97 -5.77 -2.29
N GLY A 135 35.89 -7.05 -1.90
CA GLY A 135 35.68 -8.16 -2.81
C GLY A 135 34.33 -8.09 -3.55
N ASN A 136 33.27 -7.68 -2.87
CA ASN A 136 31.94 -7.49 -3.44
C ASN A 136 31.90 -6.31 -4.42
N TYR A 137 32.47 -5.16 -4.06
CA TYR A 137 32.57 -4.00 -4.94
C TYR A 137 33.34 -4.32 -6.22
N TYR A 138 34.49 -5.00 -6.10
CA TYR A 138 35.29 -5.41 -7.25
C TYR A 138 34.50 -6.32 -8.20
N ARG A 139 33.85 -7.39 -7.67
CA ARG A 139 33.07 -8.33 -8.50
C ARG A 139 31.90 -7.65 -9.19
N THR A 140 31.20 -6.76 -8.50
CA THR A 140 30.04 -6.06 -9.06
C THR A 140 30.47 -5.06 -10.12
N LEU A 141 31.53 -4.27 -9.88
CA LEU A 141 32.08 -3.34 -10.88
C LEU A 141 32.63 -4.07 -12.11
N PHE A 142 33.27 -5.23 -11.93
CA PHE A 142 33.72 -6.06 -13.03
C PHE A 142 32.56 -6.58 -13.89
N LYS A 143 31.47 -7.02 -13.24
CA LYS A 143 30.25 -7.44 -13.94
C LYS A 143 29.61 -6.28 -14.70
N LEU A 144 29.49 -5.11 -14.08
CA LEU A 144 28.94 -3.90 -14.70
C LEU A 144 29.78 -3.45 -15.91
N GLU A 145 31.10 -3.45 -15.80
CA GLU A 145 31.98 -3.08 -16.92
C GLU A 145 31.80 -4.02 -18.13
N LYS A 146 31.55 -5.31 -17.89
CA LYS A 146 31.22 -6.28 -18.93
C LYS A 146 29.82 -6.04 -19.52
N THR A 147 28.84 -5.68 -18.69
CA THR A 147 27.49 -5.31 -19.16
C THR A 147 27.53 -4.09 -20.09
N PHE A 148 28.36 -3.10 -19.78
CA PHE A 148 28.53 -1.88 -20.57
C PHE A 148 29.50 -2.04 -21.76
N GLU A 149 29.77 -3.25 -22.24
CA GLU A 149 30.75 -3.49 -23.31
C GLU A 149 30.49 -2.64 -24.57
N GLN A 150 29.22 -2.46 -24.93
CA GLN A 150 28.77 -1.67 -26.08
C GLN A 150 28.59 -0.17 -25.77
N MET A 151 28.76 0.26 -24.51
CA MET A 151 28.55 1.63 -24.04
C MET A 151 29.85 2.22 -23.47
N PRO A 152 30.60 3.02 -24.25
CA PRO A 152 31.97 3.40 -23.89
C PRO A 152 32.07 4.32 -22.66
N ALA A 153 31.15 5.26 -22.47
CA ALA A 153 31.18 6.19 -21.33
C ALA A 153 30.93 5.49 -19.96
N PRO A 154 29.85 4.71 -19.79
CA PRO A 154 29.57 3.99 -18.53
C PRO A 154 30.64 2.95 -18.21
N ARG A 155 31.11 2.21 -19.22
CA ARG A 155 32.23 1.28 -19.09
C ARG A 155 33.48 1.96 -18.55
N LYS A 156 33.82 3.15 -19.07
CA LYS A 156 34.96 3.93 -18.60
C LYS A 156 34.80 4.36 -17.14
N ILE A 157 33.60 4.73 -16.71
CA ILE A 157 33.32 5.10 -15.32
C ILE A 157 33.45 3.88 -14.41
N ALA A 158 32.81 2.75 -14.75
CA ALA A 158 32.92 1.50 -14.00
C ALA A 158 34.38 1.05 -13.85
N GLY A 159 35.16 1.11 -14.94
CA GLY A 159 36.59 0.80 -14.92
C GLY A 159 37.38 1.73 -14.00
N LYS A 160 37.13 3.05 -14.02
CA LYS A 160 37.78 4.00 -13.10
C LYS A 160 37.51 3.69 -11.63
N VAL A 161 36.26 3.39 -11.28
CA VAL A 161 35.91 3.04 -9.89
C VAL A 161 36.56 1.71 -9.51
N ARG A 162 36.58 0.74 -10.43
CA ARG A 162 37.26 -0.55 -10.20
C ARG A 162 38.74 -0.37 -9.92
N THR A 163 39.43 0.50 -10.67
CA THR A 163 40.84 0.83 -10.42
C THR A 163 41.04 1.41 -9.02
N LYS A 164 40.15 2.29 -8.53
CA LYS A 164 40.24 2.77 -7.13
C LYS A 164 40.05 1.66 -6.10
N VAL A 165 39.20 0.69 -6.37
CA VAL A 165 39.03 -0.50 -5.52
C VAL A 165 40.30 -1.35 -5.54
N GLU A 166 40.94 -1.51 -6.70
CA GLU A 166 42.22 -2.20 -6.85
C GLU A 166 43.34 -1.50 -6.08
N GLU A 167 43.45 -0.17 -6.16
CA GLU A 167 44.39 0.63 -5.38
C GLU A 167 44.17 0.43 -3.88
N PHE A 168 42.92 0.45 -3.40
CA PHE A 168 42.62 0.18 -1.99
C PHE A 168 42.99 -1.24 -1.55
N LYS A 169 42.90 -2.24 -2.45
CA LYS A 169 43.29 -3.62 -2.15
C LYS A 169 44.76 -3.76 -1.76
N GLU A 170 45.63 -2.86 -2.24
CA GLU A 170 47.05 -2.87 -1.86
C GLU A 170 47.26 -2.57 -0.37
N HIS A 171 46.32 -1.85 0.26
CA HIS A 171 46.36 -1.55 1.70
C HIS A 171 45.72 -2.64 2.58
N MET A 172 45.04 -3.64 1.99
CA MET A 172 44.36 -4.70 2.73
C MET A 172 45.27 -5.51 3.66
N PRO A 173 46.52 -5.84 3.31
CA PRO A 173 47.42 -6.53 4.23
C PRO A 173 47.69 -5.73 5.53
N ILE A 174 47.75 -4.40 5.46
CA ILE A 174 47.92 -3.53 6.64
C ILE A 174 46.63 -3.56 7.49
N VAL A 175 45.46 -3.51 6.85
CA VAL A 175 44.16 -3.62 7.53
C VAL A 175 44.04 -4.97 8.24
N LEU A 176 44.28 -6.08 7.55
CA LEU A 176 44.15 -7.43 8.11
C LEU A 176 45.14 -7.69 9.26
N THR A 177 46.33 -7.09 9.23
CA THR A 177 47.33 -7.27 10.28
C THR A 177 47.12 -6.36 11.48
N LEU A 178 47.00 -5.05 11.27
CA LEU A 178 47.01 -4.06 12.35
C LEU A 178 45.62 -3.77 12.90
N PHE A 179 44.54 -3.90 12.13
CA PHE A 179 43.17 -3.65 12.61
C PHE A 179 42.55 -4.90 13.28
N ASN A 180 43.36 -5.92 13.56
CA ASN A 180 42.90 -7.16 14.18
C ASN A 180 42.40 -6.89 15.62
N PRO A 181 41.12 -7.15 15.92
CA PRO A 181 40.54 -6.91 17.25
C PRO A 181 41.14 -7.80 18.36
N GLY A 182 41.86 -8.87 18.00
CA GLY A 182 42.61 -9.71 18.92
C GLY A 182 43.90 -9.06 19.45
N LEU A 183 44.35 -7.94 18.87
CA LEU A 183 45.56 -7.25 19.31
C LEU A 183 45.37 -6.63 20.70
N LYS A 184 46.26 -6.99 21.62
CA LYS A 184 46.30 -6.48 22.99
C LYS A 184 47.61 -5.72 23.19
N GLU A 185 47.76 -5.01 24.29
CA GLU A 185 48.94 -4.19 24.60
C GLU A 185 50.28 -4.94 24.38
N ARG A 186 50.34 -6.23 24.74
CA ARG A 186 51.51 -7.10 24.48
C ARG A 186 51.88 -7.25 23.00
N HIS A 187 50.88 -7.31 22.12
CA HIS A 187 51.09 -7.44 20.68
C HIS A 187 51.55 -6.11 20.09
N TRP A 188 51.03 -4.99 20.59
CA TRP A 188 51.48 -3.64 20.22
C TRP A 188 52.93 -3.36 20.64
N GLN A 189 53.37 -3.90 21.78
CA GLN A 189 54.78 -3.84 22.19
C GLN A 189 55.69 -4.61 21.22
N GLN A 190 55.32 -5.82 20.83
CA GLN A 190 56.07 -6.61 19.84
C GLN A 190 56.10 -5.94 18.46
N ILE A 191 54.98 -5.34 18.04
CA ILE A 191 54.91 -4.56 16.80
C ILE A 191 55.84 -3.33 16.90
N SER A 192 55.83 -2.60 18.02
CA SER A 192 56.71 -1.45 18.25
C SER A 192 58.20 -1.83 18.23
N GLU A 193 58.57 -3.00 18.78
CA GLU A 193 59.94 -3.53 18.71
C GLU A 193 60.38 -3.86 17.27
N VAL A 194 59.45 -4.36 16.44
CA VAL A 194 59.73 -4.69 15.04
C VAL A 194 59.99 -3.45 14.19
N VAL A 195 59.26 -2.35 14.44
CA VAL A 195 59.42 -1.10 13.68
C VAL A 195 60.51 -0.18 14.27
N GLY A 196 60.86 -0.36 15.55
CA GLY A 196 61.90 0.41 16.23
C GLY A 196 61.42 1.76 16.80
N TYR A 197 60.11 2.00 16.80
CA TYR A 197 59.47 3.14 17.46
C TYR A 197 58.10 2.71 18.00
N THR A 198 57.55 3.50 18.93
CA THR A 198 56.26 3.18 19.56
C THR A 198 55.12 3.30 18.56
N LEU A 199 54.49 2.17 18.24
CA LEU A 199 53.26 2.08 17.47
C LEU A 199 52.15 1.55 18.39
N ARG A 200 51.12 2.37 18.59
CA ARG A 200 49.96 2.03 19.43
C ARG A 200 48.69 2.56 18.77
N ASN A 201 47.58 1.89 19.04
CA ASN A 201 46.26 2.36 18.67
C ASN A 201 45.82 3.48 19.62
N GLU A 202 46.21 4.72 19.30
CA GLU A 202 45.83 5.93 20.03
C GLU A 202 44.59 6.59 19.41
N GLU A 203 43.89 7.43 20.19
CA GLU A 203 42.73 8.18 19.71
C GLU A 203 43.08 8.99 18.45
N GLY A 204 42.46 8.63 17.32
CA GLY A 204 42.68 9.28 16.03
C GLY A 204 43.70 8.60 15.11
N MET A 205 44.18 7.39 15.44
CA MET A 205 44.84 6.52 14.47
C MET A 205 43.83 6.03 13.40
N CYS A 206 44.23 6.12 12.14
CA CYS A 206 43.43 5.73 10.98
C CYS A 206 44.33 5.10 9.89
N LEU A 207 43.73 4.43 8.90
CA LEU A 207 44.48 3.73 7.86
C LEU A 207 45.35 4.69 7.04
N ALA A 208 44.88 5.90 6.73
CA ALA A 208 45.66 6.89 5.98
C ALA A 208 47.01 7.20 6.67
N LYS A 209 46.99 7.39 7.99
CA LYS A 209 48.22 7.64 8.77
C LYS A 209 49.17 6.44 8.80
N LEU A 210 48.63 5.22 8.82
CA LEU A 210 49.43 3.99 8.81
C LEU A 210 50.06 3.73 7.43
N VAL A 211 49.37 4.09 6.35
CA VAL A 211 49.92 4.07 5.00
C VAL A 211 51.04 5.10 4.86
N ASP A 212 50.86 6.33 5.39
CA ASP A 212 51.91 7.37 5.38
C ASP A 212 53.18 6.96 6.17
N MET A 213 53.06 6.07 7.15
CA MET A 213 54.19 5.51 7.90
C MET A 213 54.99 4.46 7.11
N ASN A 214 54.56 4.11 5.90
CA ASN A 214 55.24 3.21 4.96
C ASN A 214 55.66 1.87 5.58
N LEU A 215 54.71 1.21 6.26
CA LEU A 215 54.95 -0.01 7.02
C LEU A 215 55.00 -1.29 6.18
N GLU A 216 54.97 -1.17 4.85
CA GLU A 216 54.81 -2.29 3.91
C GLU A 216 55.89 -3.37 4.06
N ALA A 217 57.14 -2.96 4.25
CA ALA A 217 58.27 -3.88 4.44
C ALA A 217 58.18 -4.72 5.73
N PHE A 218 57.37 -4.29 6.71
CA PHE A 218 57.21 -4.97 8.00
C PHE A 218 55.97 -5.86 8.06
N ILE A 219 55.08 -5.82 7.05
CA ILE A 219 53.84 -6.62 6.99
C ILE A 219 54.08 -8.10 7.29
N PRO A 220 55.06 -8.79 6.68
CA PRO A 220 55.27 -10.23 6.93
C PRO A 220 55.59 -10.56 8.40
N LYS A 221 56.21 -9.60 9.11
CA LYS A 221 56.49 -9.75 10.56
C LYS A 221 55.23 -9.50 11.38
N PHE A 222 54.41 -8.52 11.01
CA PHE A 222 53.14 -8.25 11.66
C PHE A 222 52.12 -9.38 11.46
N GLU A 223 52.12 -10.04 10.31
CA GLU A 223 51.25 -11.19 10.03
C GLU A 223 51.40 -12.28 11.10
N SER A 224 52.63 -12.63 11.47
CA SER A 224 52.87 -13.65 12.52
C SER A 224 52.33 -13.25 13.90
N ILE A 225 52.47 -11.97 14.26
CA ILE A 225 51.98 -11.43 15.55
C ILE A 225 50.45 -11.37 15.53
N SER A 226 49.88 -10.91 14.42
CA SER A 226 48.44 -10.81 14.22
C SER A 226 47.77 -12.19 14.16
N GLU A 227 48.40 -13.18 13.52
CA GLU A 227 47.90 -14.55 13.48
C GLU A 227 47.86 -15.17 14.89
N ALA A 228 48.88 -14.92 15.72
CA ALA A 228 48.88 -15.34 17.11
C ALA A 228 47.73 -14.67 17.90
N ALA A 229 47.53 -13.36 17.71
CA ALA A 229 46.45 -12.62 18.32
C ALA A 229 45.05 -13.12 17.90
N SER A 230 44.87 -13.47 16.61
CA SER A 230 43.63 -14.08 16.10
C SER A 230 43.35 -15.44 16.71
N LYS A 231 44.37 -16.29 16.87
CA LYS A 231 44.23 -17.61 17.52
C LYS A 231 43.85 -17.45 18.99
N GLU A 232 44.47 -16.52 19.71
CA GLU A 232 44.12 -16.21 21.10
C GLU A 232 42.69 -15.69 21.23
N HIS A 233 42.29 -14.75 20.37
CA HIS A 233 40.92 -14.21 20.35
C HIS A 233 39.89 -15.30 19.99
N GLY A 234 40.21 -16.17 19.04
CA GLY A 234 39.41 -17.33 18.66
C GLY A 234 39.25 -18.33 19.81
N LEU A 235 40.31 -18.59 20.58
CA LEU A 235 40.26 -19.42 21.79
C LEU A 235 39.42 -18.76 22.89
N GLU A 236 39.55 -17.45 23.11
CA GLU A 236 38.73 -16.71 24.08
C GLU A 236 37.24 -16.78 23.71
N LYS A 237 36.92 -16.59 22.42
CA LYS A 237 35.56 -16.72 21.89
C LYS A 237 35.05 -18.17 21.98
N ALA A 238 35.90 -19.15 21.71
CA ALA A 238 35.57 -20.57 21.85
C ALA A 238 35.38 -20.98 23.32
N MET A 239 36.13 -20.42 24.26
CA MET A 239 35.95 -20.62 25.70
C MET A 239 34.67 -19.96 26.20
N ALA A 240 34.37 -18.74 25.77
CA ALA A 240 33.11 -18.05 26.07
C ALA A 240 31.90 -18.78 25.46
N LYS A 241 32.05 -19.29 24.24
CA LYS A 241 31.06 -20.13 23.57
C LYS A 241 30.92 -21.49 24.25
N MET A 242 32.01 -22.11 24.70
CA MET A 242 31.99 -23.36 25.46
C MET A 242 31.31 -23.19 26.82
N GLN A 243 31.51 -22.06 27.49
CA GLN A 243 30.76 -21.69 28.69
C GLN A 243 29.27 -21.52 28.39
N ALA A 244 28.91 -20.97 27.23
CA ALA A 244 27.53 -20.81 26.79
C ALA A 244 26.88 -22.14 26.30
N GLU A 245 27.67 -23.06 25.74
CA GLU A 245 27.24 -24.32 25.12
C GLU A 245 27.51 -25.54 26.03
N TRP A 246 27.71 -25.34 27.33
CA TRP A 246 28.27 -26.34 28.25
C TRP A 246 27.41 -27.62 28.46
N ALA A 247 26.14 -27.62 28.05
CA ALA A 247 25.21 -28.74 28.30
C ALA A 247 25.36 -29.97 27.35
N PRO A 248 25.53 -29.85 26.02
CA PRO A 248 25.54 -31.02 25.14
C PRO A 248 26.91 -31.74 25.08
N THR A 249 28.02 -31.02 25.28
CA THR A 249 29.37 -31.56 25.06
C THR A 249 29.88 -32.39 26.25
N MET A 250 29.41 -32.11 27.48
CA MET A 250 29.81 -32.85 28.68
C MET A 250 29.35 -34.32 28.66
N ARG A 251 28.19 -34.61 28.06
CA ARG A 251 27.65 -35.99 27.94
C ARG A 251 28.52 -36.96 27.13
N GLY A 252 29.39 -36.44 26.26
CA GLY A 252 30.34 -37.24 25.47
C GLY A 252 31.69 -37.47 26.14
N SER A 253 31.93 -36.88 27.32
CA SER A 253 33.24 -36.92 27.99
C SER A 253 33.45 -38.25 28.75
N PRO A 254 34.58 -38.94 28.56
CA PRO A 254 34.95 -40.13 29.35
C PRO A 254 35.05 -39.86 30.86
N PHE A 255 35.13 -38.58 31.26
CA PHE A 255 35.33 -38.14 32.64
C PHE A 255 34.04 -37.66 33.33
N ILE A 256 32.86 -37.84 32.73
CA ILE A 256 31.59 -37.33 33.30
C ILE A 256 31.10 -38.11 34.52
N LYS A 257 31.48 -39.39 34.69
CA LYS A 257 30.95 -40.28 35.74
C LYS A 257 30.92 -39.69 37.16
N PRO A 258 31.94 -38.94 37.63
CA PRO A 258 31.91 -38.34 38.97
C PRO A 258 30.90 -37.19 39.12
N PHE A 259 30.55 -36.51 38.02
CA PHE A 259 29.71 -35.30 38.00
C PHE A 259 28.35 -35.52 37.35
N GLU A 260 28.07 -36.73 36.85
CA GLU A 260 26.88 -37.08 36.06
C GLU A 260 25.58 -36.73 36.81
N ASN A 261 25.51 -37.01 38.11
CA ASN A 261 24.33 -36.71 38.92
C ASN A 261 24.11 -35.20 39.09
N GLU A 262 25.18 -34.45 39.37
CA GLU A 262 25.12 -33.00 39.54
C GLU A 262 24.74 -32.30 38.22
N ILE A 263 25.32 -32.75 37.11
CA ILE A 263 25.01 -32.24 35.76
C ILE A 263 23.55 -32.53 35.41
N ARG A 264 23.04 -33.74 35.71
CA ARG A 264 21.64 -34.10 35.44
C ARG A 264 20.66 -33.26 36.26
N GLU A 265 21.00 -32.96 37.51
CA GLU A 265 20.20 -32.08 38.37
C GLU A 265 20.18 -30.64 37.83
N TRP A 266 21.34 -30.11 37.44
CA TRP A 266 21.45 -28.78 36.85
C TRP A 266 20.75 -28.69 35.50
N GLU A 267 20.86 -29.71 34.65
CA GLU A 267 20.14 -29.78 33.39
C GLU A 267 18.63 -29.74 33.62
N GLY A 268 18.11 -30.52 34.57
CA GLY A 268 16.71 -30.46 34.95
C GLY A 268 16.27 -29.07 35.40
N LYS A 269 17.08 -28.40 36.23
CA LYS A 269 16.83 -27.01 36.67
C LYS A 269 16.84 -26.02 35.51
N LEU A 270 17.79 -26.13 34.58
CA LEU A 270 17.91 -25.25 33.43
C LEU A 270 16.75 -25.41 32.45
N ILE A 271 16.38 -26.65 32.12
CA ILE A 271 15.21 -26.94 31.27
C ILE A 271 13.93 -26.42 31.94
N MET A 272 13.75 -26.67 33.24
CA MET A 272 12.60 -26.15 33.97
C MET A 272 12.56 -24.61 34.00
N THR A 273 13.72 -23.97 34.12
CA THR A 273 13.85 -22.51 34.06
C THR A 273 13.43 -21.97 32.69
N GLN A 274 13.91 -22.60 31.62
CA GLN A 274 13.55 -22.24 30.25
C GLN A 274 12.04 -22.38 30.01
N ASP A 275 11.47 -23.53 30.36
CA ASP A 275 10.04 -23.81 30.24
C ASP A 275 9.17 -22.77 30.99
N ILE A 276 9.60 -22.37 32.19
CA ILE A 276 8.91 -21.35 32.99
C ILE A 276 9.01 -19.98 32.33
N LEU A 277 10.20 -19.58 31.87
CA LEU A 277 10.40 -18.28 31.23
C LEU A 277 9.61 -18.17 29.93
N ASP A 278 9.62 -19.21 29.09
CA ASP A 278 8.86 -19.23 27.84
C ASP A 278 7.35 -19.11 28.10
N ALA A 279 6.83 -19.89 29.07
CA ALA A 279 5.42 -19.83 29.44
C ALA A 279 5.05 -18.48 30.07
N TRP A 280 5.91 -17.94 30.94
CA TRP A 280 5.74 -16.64 31.59
C TRP A 280 5.67 -15.51 30.56
N MET A 281 6.64 -15.43 29.66
CA MET A 281 6.70 -14.37 28.64
C MET A 281 5.46 -14.40 27.75
N LYS A 282 4.96 -15.58 27.40
CA LYS A 282 3.71 -15.73 26.64
C LYS A 282 2.49 -15.24 27.41
N VAL A 283 2.38 -15.56 28.71
CA VAL A 283 1.29 -15.04 29.57
C VAL A 283 1.41 -13.52 29.67
N GLN A 284 2.59 -12.98 29.92
CA GLN A 284 2.82 -11.56 30.09
C GLN A 284 2.37 -10.75 28.87
N ALA A 285 2.85 -11.13 27.68
CA ALA A 285 2.53 -10.42 26.45
C ALA A 285 1.02 -10.44 26.17
N THR A 286 0.38 -11.60 26.35
CA THR A 286 -1.05 -11.75 26.07
C THR A 286 -1.92 -11.07 27.14
N TRP A 287 -1.52 -11.16 28.41
CA TRP A 287 -2.21 -10.51 29.52
C TRP A 287 -2.13 -8.99 29.43
N LEU A 288 -0.97 -8.42 29.07
CA LEU A 288 -0.82 -6.97 28.87
C LEU A 288 -1.72 -6.42 27.76
N TYR A 289 -1.96 -7.19 26.70
CA TYR A 289 -2.90 -6.82 25.64
C TYR A 289 -4.36 -6.92 26.10
N LEU A 290 -4.71 -7.99 26.81
CA LEU A 290 -6.10 -8.25 27.22
C LEU A 290 -6.54 -7.46 28.46
N GLU A 291 -5.62 -7.03 29.33
CA GLU A 291 -5.95 -6.35 30.59
C GLU A 291 -6.68 -5.02 30.37
N PRO A 292 -6.25 -4.11 29.49
CA PRO A 292 -7.01 -2.90 29.20
C PRO A 292 -8.40 -3.19 28.63
N ILE A 293 -8.52 -4.25 27.81
CA ILE A 293 -9.76 -4.64 27.13
C ILE A 293 -10.78 -5.20 28.13
N PHE A 294 -10.36 -6.18 28.93
CA PHE A 294 -11.23 -6.83 29.93
C PHE A 294 -11.34 -6.05 31.24
N SER A 295 -10.68 -4.91 31.37
CA SER A 295 -10.97 -3.91 32.42
C SER A 295 -12.26 -3.13 32.14
N SER A 296 -12.73 -3.10 30.88
CA SER A 296 -14.01 -2.48 30.53
C SER A 296 -15.20 -3.30 31.03
N PRO A 297 -16.09 -2.73 31.87
CA PRO A 297 -17.30 -3.42 32.32
C PRO A 297 -18.26 -3.81 31.18
N ASP A 298 -18.27 -3.02 30.09
CA ASP A 298 -19.18 -3.23 28.97
C ASP A 298 -18.77 -4.45 28.14
N ILE A 299 -17.46 -4.61 27.88
CA ILE A 299 -16.91 -5.81 27.23
C ILE A 299 -17.13 -7.02 28.14
N MET A 300 -16.92 -6.86 29.45
CA MET A 300 -17.15 -7.95 30.40
C MET A 300 -18.60 -8.44 30.41
N ALA A 301 -19.56 -7.53 30.32
CA ALA A 301 -20.98 -7.85 30.27
C ALA A 301 -21.38 -8.56 28.97
N GLN A 302 -20.74 -8.22 27.84
CA GLN A 302 -21.01 -8.83 26.54
C GLN A 302 -20.35 -10.22 26.37
N MET A 303 -19.26 -10.48 27.08
CA MET A 303 -18.49 -11.73 27.02
C MET A 303 -18.28 -12.37 28.42
N PRO A 304 -19.33 -12.85 29.09
CA PRO A 304 -19.26 -13.24 30.49
C PRO A 304 -18.39 -14.49 30.74
N ASP A 305 -18.36 -15.44 29.81
CA ASP A 305 -17.61 -16.69 29.97
C ASP A 305 -16.09 -16.50 29.79
N GLU A 306 -15.68 -15.64 28.86
CA GLU A 306 -14.29 -15.21 28.68
C GLU A 306 -13.85 -14.33 29.84
N SER A 307 -14.72 -13.43 30.32
CA SER A 307 -14.42 -12.52 31.45
C SER A 307 -14.14 -13.27 32.75
N ARG A 308 -14.91 -14.34 33.03
CA ARG A 308 -14.66 -15.22 34.18
C ARG A 308 -13.29 -15.90 34.08
N LYS A 309 -12.90 -16.36 32.89
CA LYS A 309 -11.58 -16.96 32.66
C LYS A 309 -10.48 -15.92 32.82
N PHE A 310 -10.66 -14.71 32.26
CA PHE A 310 -9.69 -13.63 32.39
C PHE A 310 -9.45 -13.24 33.85
N THR A 311 -10.52 -13.11 34.65
CA THR A 311 -10.42 -12.81 36.08
C THR A 311 -9.61 -13.87 36.85
N SER A 312 -9.76 -15.15 36.47
CA SER A 312 -8.98 -16.25 37.04
C SER A 312 -7.49 -16.17 36.67
N VAL A 313 -7.19 -15.86 35.40
CA VAL A 313 -5.82 -15.63 34.91
C VAL A 313 -5.22 -14.41 35.61
N ASP A 314 -5.93 -13.28 35.67
CA ASP A 314 -5.48 -12.03 36.29
C ASP A 314 -5.10 -12.22 37.76
N LYS A 315 -5.96 -12.91 38.52
CA LYS A 315 -5.67 -13.27 39.91
C LYS A 315 -4.41 -14.13 40.01
N THR A 316 -4.31 -15.19 39.22
CA THR A 316 -3.16 -16.10 39.22
C THR A 316 -1.87 -15.37 38.85
N TRP A 317 -1.92 -14.50 37.85
CA TRP A 317 -0.81 -13.68 37.39
C TRP A 317 -0.31 -12.76 38.49
N LYS A 318 -1.20 -11.95 39.09
CA LYS A 318 -0.87 -11.02 40.18
C LYS A 318 -0.31 -11.74 41.41
N GLU A 319 -0.86 -12.90 41.77
CA GLU A 319 -0.34 -13.74 42.86
C GLU A 319 1.09 -14.23 42.58
N LEU A 320 1.36 -14.74 41.36
CA LEU A 320 2.69 -15.21 40.98
C LEU A 320 3.71 -14.06 40.89
N MET A 321 3.33 -12.91 40.33
CA MET A 321 4.20 -11.73 40.29
C MET A 321 4.56 -11.26 41.70
N LYS A 322 3.59 -11.25 42.63
CA LYS A 322 3.83 -10.90 44.03
C LYS A 322 4.83 -11.85 44.67
N LEU A 323 4.70 -13.15 44.46
CA LEU A 323 5.63 -14.16 44.99
C LEU A 323 7.05 -14.02 44.39
N ALA A 324 7.15 -13.81 43.08
CA ALA A 324 8.44 -13.66 42.41
C ALA A 324 9.18 -12.37 42.78
N THR A 325 8.45 -11.32 43.18
CA THR A 325 9.06 -10.05 43.61
C THR A 325 9.64 -10.13 45.02
N VAL A 326 9.24 -11.12 45.85
CA VAL A 326 9.79 -11.30 47.21
C VAL A 326 11.27 -11.72 47.14
N ASP A 327 11.61 -12.65 46.25
CA ASP A 327 12.99 -13.09 46.03
C ASP A 327 13.24 -13.26 44.51
N PRO A 328 13.87 -12.27 43.85
CA PRO A 328 14.03 -12.24 42.40
C PRO A 328 15.12 -13.19 41.88
N HIS A 329 15.79 -13.96 42.74
CA HIS A 329 16.78 -14.94 42.28
C HIS A 329 16.10 -16.05 41.49
N VAL A 330 16.51 -16.26 40.24
CA VAL A 330 15.88 -17.23 39.32
C VAL A 330 15.74 -18.63 39.92
N LEU A 331 16.76 -19.11 40.64
CA LEU A 331 16.76 -20.42 41.29
C LEU A 331 15.77 -20.55 42.44
N LYS A 332 15.31 -19.43 43.00
CA LYS A 332 14.24 -19.38 44.02
C LYS A 332 12.87 -19.25 43.35
N VAL A 333 12.77 -18.42 42.31
CA VAL A 333 11.53 -18.24 41.54
C VAL A 333 11.05 -19.56 40.91
N ILE A 334 11.95 -20.37 40.33
CA ILE A 334 11.58 -21.67 39.74
C ILE A 334 11.07 -22.70 40.77
N THR A 335 11.37 -22.49 42.06
CA THR A 335 10.89 -23.37 43.15
C THR A 335 9.50 -23.02 43.64
N ILE A 336 8.89 -21.95 43.13
CA ILE A 336 7.51 -21.57 43.44
C ILE A 336 6.57 -22.72 43.04
N ASP A 337 5.73 -23.14 43.99
CA ASP A 337 4.87 -24.31 43.83
C ASP A 337 3.98 -24.23 42.57
N LYS A 338 4.18 -25.23 41.70
CA LYS A 338 3.45 -25.44 40.45
C LYS A 338 3.43 -24.23 39.52
N MET A 339 4.47 -23.40 39.54
CA MET A 339 4.54 -22.18 38.73
C MET A 339 4.37 -22.48 37.22
N LEU A 340 5.06 -23.49 36.71
CA LEU A 340 4.97 -23.90 35.30
C LEU A 340 3.55 -24.35 34.92
N GLU A 341 2.91 -25.18 35.74
CA GLU A 341 1.54 -25.67 35.52
C GLU A 341 0.52 -24.51 35.52
N LYS A 342 0.69 -23.56 36.45
CA LYS A 342 -0.15 -22.35 36.53
C LYS A 342 0.00 -21.48 35.29
N PHE A 343 1.22 -21.24 34.80
CA PHE A 343 1.43 -20.48 33.56
C PHE A 343 0.92 -21.21 32.31
N ARG A 344 1.10 -22.53 32.21
CA ARG A 344 0.55 -23.32 31.09
C ARG A 344 -0.98 -23.23 31.06
N LYS A 345 -1.65 -23.40 32.20
CA LYS A 345 -3.10 -23.25 32.31
C LYS A 345 -3.57 -21.82 32.02
N ALA A 346 -2.82 -20.82 32.47
CA ALA A 346 -3.09 -19.42 32.15
C ALA A 346 -3.01 -19.15 30.64
N ASN A 347 -1.98 -19.67 29.97
CA ASN A 347 -1.84 -19.58 28.51
C ASN A 347 -3.00 -20.26 27.77
N GLU A 348 -3.44 -21.45 28.20
CA GLU A 348 -4.62 -22.12 27.61
C GLU A 348 -5.88 -21.26 27.73
N PHE A 349 -6.12 -20.66 28.89
CA PHE A 349 -7.26 -19.75 29.08
C PHE A 349 -7.12 -18.50 28.23
N LEU A 350 -5.93 -17.91 28.14
CA LEU A 350 -5.68 -16.73 27.31
C LEU A 350 -5.88 -17.00 25.82
N GLU A 351 -5.52 -18.18 25.31
CA GLU A 351 -5.79 -18.59 23.93
C GLU A 351 -7.30 -18.70 23.65
N ILE A 352 -8.06 -19.29 24.58
CA ILE A 352 -9.53 -19.38 24.47
C ILE A 352 -10.15 -17.97 24.49
N ILE A 353 -9.68 -17.10 25.37
CA ILE A 353 -10.16 -15.71 25.47
C ILE A 353 -9.87 -14.95 24.18
N LEU A 354 -8.66 -15.06 23.63
CA LEU A 354 -8.28 -14.41 22.38
C LEU A 354 -9.16 -14.87 21.21
N LYS A 355 -9.42 -16.17 21.11
CA LYS A 355 -10.33 -16.74 20.11
C LYS A 355 -11.76 -16.23 20.28
N GLY A 356 -12.25 -16.17 21.53
CA GLY A 356 -13.56 -15.63 21.85
C GLY A 356 -13.68 -14.15 21.48
N LEU A 357 -12.66 -13.35 21.79
CA LEU A 357 -12.61 -11.92 21.48
C LEU A 357 -12.66 -11.67 19.96
N ASN A 358 -11.86 -12.42 19.19
CA ASN A 358 -11.89 -12.32 17.73
C ASN A 358 -13.26 -12.72 17.15
N ALA A 359 -13.89 -13.78 17.66
CA ALA A 359 -15.23 -14.17 17.22
C ALA A 359 -16.30 -13.11 17.56
N TYR A 360 -16.16 -12.45 18.71
CA TYR A 360 -17.02 -11.34 19.11
C TYR A 360 -16.86 -10.13 18.18
N LEU A 361 -15.61 -9.73 17.87
CA LEU A 361 -15.34 -8.63 16.94
C LEU A 361 -15.87 -8.92 15.53
N GLU A 362 -15.71 -10.14 15.02
CA GLU A 362 -16.27 -10.55 13.74
C GLU A 362 -17.80 -10.50 13.72
N LYS A 363 -18.45 -10.92 14.81
CA LYS A 363 -19.92 -10.78 14.94
C LYS A 363 -20.34 -9.31 14.87
N LYS A 364 -19.58 -8.40 15.48
CA LYS A 364 -19.84 -6.95 15.41
C LYS A 364 -19.63 -6.39 14.00
N ARG A 365 -18.62 -6.86 13.26
CA ARG A 365 -18.41 -6.51 11.84
C ARG A 365 -19.55 -6.96 10.95
N LEU A 366 -20.12 -8.13 11.21
CA LEU A 366 -21.30 -8.61 10.46
C LEU A 366 -22.56 -7.78 10.72
N CYS A 367 -22.70 -7.20 11.92
CA CYS A 367 -23.82 -6.30 12.22
C CYS A 367 -23.67 -4.94 11.53
N PHE A 368 -22.44 -4.41 11.44
CA PHE A 368 -22.15 -3.16 10.75
C PHE A 368 -20.91 -3.31 9.85
N PRO A 369 -21.11 -3.60 8.54
CA PRO A 369 -20.02 -3.94 7.61
C PRO A 369 -18.93 -2.86 7.47
N ARG A 370 -19.22 -1.60 7.78
CA ARG A 370 -18.20 -0.53 7.74
C ARG A 370 -17.11 -0.70 8.82
N PHE A 371 -17.31 -1.56 9.83
CA PHE A 371 -16.24 -1.95 10.75
C PHE A 371 -15.15 -2.82 10.12
N PHE A 372 -15.33 -3.34 8.90
CA PHE A 372 -14.24 -3.99 8.15
C PHE A 372 -13.12 -3.00 7.77
N PHE A 373 -13.39 -1.69 7.78
CA PHE A 373 -12.38 -0.65 7.52
C PHE A 373 -11.55 -0.27 8.75
N LEU A 374 -11.88 -0.81 9.93
CA LEU A 374 -11.18 -0.56 11.18
C LEU A 374 -10.29 -1.74 11.57
N SER A 375 -9.12 -1.44 12.14
CA SER A 375 -8.29 -2.46 12.78
C SER A 375 -8.98 -3.04 14.03
N ASN A 376 -8.47 -4.16 14.55
CA ASN A 376 -9.02 -4.73 15.78
C ASN A 376 -8.88 -3.76 16.97
N ASP A 377 -7.75 -3.07 17.08
CA ASP A 377 -7.49 -2.12 18.16
C ASP A 377 -8.42 -0.90 18.08
N GLU A 378 -8.66 -0.39 16.87
CA GLU A 378 -9.58 0.74 16.63
C GLU A 378 -11.02 0.35 16.96
N LEU A 379 -11.44 -0.85 16.56
CA LEU A 379 -12.77 -1.37 16.90
C LEU A 379 -12.92 -1.59 18.41
N LEU A 380 -11.88 -2.07 19.08
CA LEU A 380 -11.88 -2.24 20.53
C LEU A 380 -11.94 -0.90 21.27
N GLU A 381 -11.23 0.14 20.79
CA GLU A 381 -11.30 1.47 21.37
C GLU A 381 -12.75 2.00 21.35
N ILE A 382 -13.46 1.83 20.23
CA ILE A 382 -14.88 2.21 20.10
C ILE A 382 -15.79 1.38 21.02
N LEU A 383 -15.51 0.09 21.18
CA LEU A 383 -16.34 -0.82 21.98
C LEU A 383 -16.01 -0.80 23.48
N SER A 384 -14.85 -0.24 23.87
CA SER A 384 -14.33 -0.26 25.24
C SER A 384 -15.07 0.70 26.18
N GLU A 385 -15.54 1.84 25.69
CA GLU A 385 -16.23 2.86 26.49
C GLU A 385 -17.57 3.22 25.84
N THR A 386 -18.54 2.31 25.93
CA THR A 386 -19.82 2.46 25.22
C THR A 386 -20.70 3.59 25.75
N LYS A 387 -20.32 4.17 26.90
CA LYS A 387 -20.97 5.32 27.54
C LYS A 387 -20.57 6.66 26.93
N ASP A 388 -19.40 6.73 26.30
CA ASP A 388 -18.92 7.94 25.64
C ASP A 388 -18.95 7.73 24.11
N PRO A 389 -20.03 8.14 23.42
CA PRO A 389 -20.14 7.97 21.98
C PRO A 389 -19.15 8.84 21.20
N THR A 390 -18.47 9.80 21.84
CA THR A 390 -17.50 10.67 21.15
C THR A 390 -16.23 9.93 20.75
N ARG A 391 -15.95 8.77 21.35
CA ARG A 391 -14.80 7.91 21.01
C ARG A 391 -14.80 7.39 19.59
N VAL A 392 -15.95 7.41 18.91
CA VAL A 392 -16.06 7.05 17.50
C VAL A 392 -15.51 8.12 16.56
N GLN A 393 -15.42 9.39 17.00
CA GLN A 393 -15.07 10.54 16.15
C GLN A 393 -13.73 10.38 15.40
N PRO A 394 -12.62 9.92 16.03
CA PRO A 394 -11.34 9.77 15.33
C PRO A 394 -11.39 8.71 14.21
N HIS A 395 -12.26 7.72 14.37
CA HIS A 395 -12.37 6.55 13.51
C HIS A 395 -13.46 6.69 12.44
N LEU A 396 -14.35 7.67 12.60
CA LEU A 396 -15.54 7.84 11.77
C LEU A 396 -15.22 8.06 10.29
N LYS A 397 -14.14 8.79 9.99
CA LYS A 397 -13.66 9.04 8.61
C LYS A 397 -13.32 7.75 7.85
N LYS A 398 -12.93 6.69 8.56
CA LYS A 398 -12.66 5.38 7.94
C LYS A 398 -13.95 4.61 7.66
N CYS A 399 -14.96 4.75 8.50
CA CYS A 399 -16.27 4.12 8.30
C CYS A 399 -17.12 4.87 7.26
N PHE A 400 -17.01 6.19 7.20
CA PHE A 400 -17.77 7.07 6.32
C PHE A 400 -16.83 8.05 5.60
N GLU A 401 -16.72 7.90 4.28
CA GLU A 401 -15.86 8.78 3.46
C GLU A 401 -16.28 10.26 3.53
N GLY A 402 -17.59 10.52 3.60
CA GLY A 402 -18.16 11.87 3.60
C GLY A 402 -18.35 12.51 4.99
N ILE A 403 -18.14 11.78 6.08
CA ILE A 403 -18.35 12.28 7.45
C ILE A 403 -17.02 12.27 8.18
N ALA A 404 -16.53 13.46 8.56
CA ALA A 404 -15.35 13.60 9.40
C ALA A 404 -15.72 13.62 10.88
N THR A 405 -16.77 14.35 11.25
CA THR A 405 -17.22 14.46 12.65
C THR A 405 -18.73 14.60 12.77
N LEU A 406 -19.26 14.28 13.96
CA LEU A 406 -20.66 14.46 14.34
C LEU A 406 -20.80 15.58 15.38
N THR A 407 -21.94 16.26 15.37
CA THR A 407 -22.30 17.22 16.42
C THR A 407 -23.19 16.54 17.44
N PHE A 408 -22.68 16.40 18.67
CA PHE A 408 -23.39 15.86 19.82
C PHE A 408 -24.01 17.00 20.64
N THR A 409 -25.21 16.76 21.15
CA THR A 409 -25.87 17.62 22.15
C THR A 409 -25.37 17.31 23.55
N ASP A 410 -25.82 18.08 24.56
CA ASP A 410 -25.51 17.83 25.96
C ASP A 410 -25.98 16.44 26.44
N ASP A 411 -27.07 15.93 25.84
CA ASP A 411 -27.60 14.58 26.08
C ASP A 411 -26.90 13.49 25.24
N LEU A 412 -25.83 13.84 24.52
CA LEU A 412 -25.06 12.97 23.61
C LEU A 412 -25.89 12.41 22.44
N ASP A 413 -26.97 13.10 22.06
CA ASP A 413 -27.73 12.81 20.84
C ASP A 413 -27.10 13.51 19.63
N ILE A 414 -27.18 12.87 18.46
CA ILE A 414 -26.53 13.32 17.22
C ILE A 414 -27.55 14.11 16.38
N THR A 415 -27.15 15.32 15.96
CA THR A 415 -28.04 16.25 15.23
C THR A 415 -27.49 16.70 13.87
N HIS A 416 -26.17 16.79 13.73
CA HIS A 416 -25.54 17.25 12.49
C HIS A 416 -24.35 16.36 12.15
N MET A 417 -24.14 16.16 10.85
CA MET A 417 -22.95 15.54 10.29
C MET A 417 -22.06 16.61 9.65
N LYS A 418 -20.75 16.48 9.84
CA LYS A 418 -19.75 17.44 9.36
C LYS A 418 -18.70 16.76 8.50
N SER A 419 -18.45 17.29 7.29
CA SER A 419 -17.44 16.77 6.36
C SER A 419 -16.01 17.18 6.74
N SER A 420 -15.01 16.61 6.07
CA SER A 420 -13.60 16.99 6.22
C SER A 420 -13.30 18.44 5.85
N GLU A 421 -14.12 19.00 4.97
CA GLU A 421 -14.04 20.37 4.49
C GLU A 421 -14.75 21.33 5.45
N ASN A 422 -15.39 20.85 6.52
CA ASN A 422 -16.26 21.60 7.43
C ASN A 422 -17.66 21.94 6.87
N GLU A 423 -18.13 21.23 5.86
CA GLU A 423 -19.53 21.31 5.45
C GLU A 423 -20.41 20.69 6.55
N VAL A 424 -21.50 21.34 6.93
CA VAL A 424 -22.41 20.87 7.98
C VAL A 424 -23.77 20.59 7.36
N VAL A 425 -24.28 19.38 7.58
CA VAL A 425 -25.63 18.98 7.16
C VAL A 425 -26.41 18.52 8.38
N GLN A 426 -27.59 19.13 8.57
CA GLN A 426 -28.51 18.75 9.64
C GLN A 426 -29.18 17.41 9.29
N LEU A 427 -29.21 16.52 10.27
CA LEU A 427 -29.94 15.26 10.17
C LEU A 427 -31.44 15.50 10.30
N LYS A 428 -32.23 14.75 9.53
CA LYS A 428 -33.69 14.85 9.57
C LYS A 428 -34.21 14.37 10.92
N ASN A 429 -33.66 13.28 11.43
CA ASN A 429 -34.04 12.71 12.70
C ASN A 429 -32.89 12.85 13.70
N VAL A 430 -33.21 13.20 14.94
CA VAL A 430 -32.23 13.21 16.04
C VAL A 430 -31.98 11.76 16.47
N ILE A 431 -30.72 11.32 16.38
CA ILE A 431 -30.34 9.95 16.71
C ILE A 431 -29.90 9.92 18.16
N SER A 432 -30.57 9.10 18.97
CA SER A 432 -30.26 9.02 20.39
C SER A 432 -29.33 7.85 20.71
N THR A 433 -28.13 8.17 21.18
CA THR A 433 -27.11 7.18 21.54
C THR A 433 -27.50 6.39 22.78
N SER A 434 -28.25 7.00 23.70
CA SER A 434 -28.76 6.36 24.93
C SER A 434 -29.69 5.18 24.64
N LYS A 435 -30.52 5.27 23.58
CA LYS A 435 -31.46 4.21 23.17
C LYS A 435 -30.74 2.92 22.78
N ALA A 436 -29.51 3.02 22.29
CA ALA A 436 -28.71 1.89 21.88
C ALA A 436 -28.20 1.03 23.04
N ARG A 437 -28.30 1.51 24.30
CA ARG A 437 -27.86 0.79 25.53
C ARG A 437 -26.43 0.24 25.41
N GLY A 438 -25.51 1.06 24.89
CA GLY A 438 -24.10 0.70 24.71
C GLY A 438 -23.78 -0.12 23.44
N ALA A 439 -24.78 -0.49 22.64
CA ALA A 439 -24.55 -1.15 21.34
C ALA A 439 -24.26 -0.11 20.25
N VAL A 440 -22.99 0.26 20.11
CA VAL A 440 -22.55 1.32 19.18
C VAL A 440 -22.98 1.04 17.73
N GLU A 441 -23.00 -0.23 17.33
CA GLU A 441 -23.42 -0.63 15.99
C GLU A 441 -24.87 -0.20 15.64
N LYS A 442 -25.77 -0.12 16.62
CA LYS A 442 -27.18 0.15 16.36
C LYS A 442 -27.42 1.59 15.92
N TRP A 443 -26.87 2.55 16.67
CA TRP A 443 -27.04 3.96 16.34
C TRP A 443 -26.19 4.36 15.12
N LEU A 444 -25.09 3.65 14.82
CA LEU A 444 -24.33 3.84 13.58
C LEU A 444 -25.10 3.39 12.34
N ILE A 445 -25.90 2.33 12.44
CA ILE A 445 -26.82 1.91 11.37
C ILE A 445 -27.92 2.97 11.19
N GLU A 446 -28.50 3.47 12.28
CA GLU A 446 -29.47 4.58 12.22
C GLU A 446 -28.86 5.84 11.59
N LEU A 447 -27.59 6.14 11.87
CA LEU A 447 -26.85 7.24 11.25
C LEU A 447 -26.68 7.04 9.75
N GLU A 448 -26.36 5.83 9.30
CA GLU A 448 -26.24 5.53 7.87
C GLU A 448 -27.56 5.72 7.13
N GLU A 449 -28.66 5.24 7.71
CA GLU A 449 -30.00 5.42 7.15
C GLU A 449 -30.40 6.90 7.11
N ASP A 450 -30.23 7.63 8.22
CA ASP A 450 -30.65 9.02 8.30
C ASP A 450 -29.75 9.96 7.49
N MET A 451 -28.47 9.64 7.30
CA MET A 451 -27.58 10.34 6.38
C MET A 451 -28.17 10.36 4.97
N ILE A 452 -28.61 9.20 4.45
CA ILE A 452 -29.18 9.09 3.11
C ILE A 452 -30.48 9.89 3.00
N ILE A 453 -31.35 9.77 4.01
CA ILE A 453 -32.62 10.49 4.05
C ILE A 453 -32.39 12.00 4.10
N SER A 454 -31.43 12.46 4.90
CA SER A 454 -31.11 13.87 5.10
C SER A 454 -30.51 14.51 3.84
N VAL A 455 -29.59 13.82 3.16
CA VAL A 455 -29.06 14.30 1.87
C VAL A 455 -30.16 14.34 0.81
N ARG A 456 -31.03 13.33 0.73
CA ARG A 456 -32.18 13.34 -0.19
C ARG A 456 -33.13 14.50 0.08
N LEU A 457 -33.42 14.77 1.35
CA LEU A 457 -34.26 15.91 1.75
C LEU A 457 -33.59 17.24 1.40
N ASN A 458 -32.27 17.36 1.60
CA ASN A 458 -31.52 18.55 1.23
C ASN A 458 -31.58 18.80 -0.29
N ILE A 459 -31.40 17.75 -1.11
CA ILE A 459 -31.55 17.83 -2.57
C ILE A 459 -32.97 18.23 -2.96
N PHE A 460 -33.99 17.64 -2.33
CA PHE A 460 -35.39 17.97 -2.63
C PHE A 460 -35.71 19.44 -2.32
N ASN A 461 -35.37 19.90 -1.12
CA ASN A 461 -35.62 21.29 -0.71
C ASN A 461 -34.81 22.28 -1.57
N ALA A 462 -33.59 21.93 -1.93
CA ALA A 462 -32.77 22.72 -2.83
C ALA A 462 -33.38 22.80 -4.24
N LEU A 463 -34.01 21.72 -4.74
CA LEU A 463 -34.66 21.69 -6.04
C LEU A 463 -35.88 22.62 -6.08
N GLU A 464 -36.74 22.56 -5.05
CA GLU A 464 -37.90 23.47 -4.93
C GLU A 464 -37.44 24.94 -4.80
N ASN A 465 -36.36 25.19 -4.06
CA ASN A 465 -35.84 26.53 -3.84
C ASN A 465 -35.09 27.09 -5.07
N TYR A 466 -34.67 26.25 -6.03
CA TYR A 466 -33.85 26.65 -7.19
C TYR A 466 -34.51 27.73 -8.05
N VAL A 467 -35.83 27.62 -8.26
CA VAL A 467 -36.61 28.54 -9.10
C VAL A 467 -37.01 29.83 -8.38
N VAL A 468 -36.95 29.84 -7.04
CA VAL A 468 -37.44 30.96 -6.21
C VAL A 468 -36.29 31.85 -5.73
N ALA A 469 -35.17 31.26 -5.31
CA ALA A 469 -34.09 32.00 -4.67
C ALA A 469 -33.09 32.58 -5.69
N PRO A 470 -32.51 33.77 -5.40
CA PRO A 470 -31.37 34.28 -6.17
C PRO A 470 -30.22 33.26 -6.18
N ARG A 471 -29.68 33.00 -7.37
CA ARG A 471 -28.70 31.91 -7.56
C ARG A 471 -27.47 32.01 -6.65
N ARG A 472 -27.01 33.22 -6.36
CA ARG A 472 -25.85 33.48 -5.51
C ARG A 472 -26.08 33.04 -4.06
N GLU A 473 -27.26 33.32 -3.53
CA GLU A 473 -27.65 32.92 -2.18
C GLU A 473 -27.94 31.43 -2.11
N TRP A 474 -28.60 30.90 -3.15
CA TRP A 474 -28.90 29.48 -3.28
C TRP A 474 -27.64 28.60 -3.21
N VAL A 475 -26.58 28.94 -3.95
CA VAL A 475 -25.34 28.14 -3.96
C VAL A 475 -24.64 28.10 -2.59
N CYS A 476 -24.82 29.13 -1.76
CA CYS A 476 -24.21 29.19 -0.43
C CYS A 476 -25.08 28.55 0.68
N HIS A 477 -26.36 28.28 0.41
CA HIS A 477 -27.30 27.80 1.42
C HIS A 477 -27.42 26.26 1.46
N TRP A 478 -27.15 25.59 0.34
CA TRP A 478 -27.32 24.14 0.20
C TRP A 478 -25.99 23.39 0.24
N CYS A 479 -26.03 22.10 0.61
CA CYS A 479 -24.81 21.30 0.60
C CYS A 479 -24.30 21.12 -0.84
N GLY A 480 -22.99 21.05 -1.03
CA GLY A 480 -22.41 21.13 -2.34
C GLY A 480 -22.74 19.93 -3.23
N GLN A 481 -23.05 18.76 -2.65
CA GLN A 481 -23.61 17.63 -3.41
C GLN A 481 -25.00 17.95 -3.97
N ALA A 482 -25.86 18.63 -3.20
CA ALA A 482 -27.17 19.09 -3.69
C ALA A 482 -27.03 20.19 -4.75
N VAL A 483 -26.15 21.15 -4.52
CA VAL A 483 -25.80 22.21 -5.49
C VAL A 483 -25.39 21.59 -6.82
N LEU A 484 -24.46 20.63 -6.80
CA LEU A 484 -23.97 19.93 -7.99
C LEU A 484 -25.08 19.13 -8.68
N ALA A 485 -25.78 18.28 -7.94
CA ALA A 485 -26.82 17.41 -8.49
C ALA A 485 -27.89 18.20 -9.23
N ILE A 486 -28.41 19.26 -8.63
CA ILE A 486 -29.48 20.07 -9.22
C ILE A 486 -28.97 20.93 -10.37
N SER A 487 -27.73 21.42 -10.28
CA SER A 487 -27.11 22.14 -11.40
C SER A 487 -26.99 21.24 -12.63
N MET A 488 -26.61 19.96 -12.44
CA MET A 488 -26.59 18.98 -13.51
C MET A 488 -27.99 18.67 -14.02
N THR A 489 -28.98 18.50 -13.13
CA THR A 489 -30.38 18.26 -13.54
C THR A 489 -30.89 19.36 -14.45
N TYR A 490 -30.81 20.63 -14.04
CA TYR A 490 -31.28 21.75 -14.86
C TYR A 490 -30.44 21.93 -16.13
N TRP A 491 -29.12 21.77 -16.05
CA TRP A 491 -28.27 21.81 -17.24
C TRP A 491 -28.69 20.76 -18.26
N THR A 492 -28.91 19.52 -17.83
CA THR A 492 -29.39 18.45 -18.70
C THR A 492 -30.77 18.77 -19.26
N THR A 493 -31.72 19.24 -18.44
CA THR A 493 -33.06 19.61 -18.90
C THR A 493 -33.01 20.70 -19.98
N TYR A 494 -32.24 21.76 -19.76
CA TYR A 494 -32.13 22.85 -20.73
C TYR A 494 -31.42 22.41 -22.02
N CYS A 495 -30.35 21.62 -21.90
CA CYS A 495 -29.68 21.03 -23.07
C CYS A 495 -30.64 20.14 -23.87
N THR A 496 -31.41 19.27 -23.22
CA THR A 496 -32.38 18.40 -23.90
C THR A 496 -33.48 19.22 -24.59
N GLN A 497 -34.03 20.23 -23.93
CA GLN A 497 -35.04 21.13 -24.53
C GLN A 497 -34.50 21.87 -25.75
N ALA A 498 -33.24 22.35 -25.69
CA ALA A 498 -32.60 23.02 -26.81
C ALA A 498 -32.37 22.07 -28.00
N ILE A 499 -31.95 20.83 -27.73
CA ILE A 499 -31.77 19.78 -28.76
C ILE A 499 -33.09 19.44 -29.43
N ASP A 500 -34.18 19.30 -28.68
CA ASP A 500 -35.50 18.96 -29.21
C ASP A 500 -36.11 20.08 -30.06
N THR A 501 -35.75 21.34 -29.78
CA THR A 501 -36.28 22.52 -30.48
C THR A 501 -35.53 22.81 -31.79
N GLY A 502 -34.23 22.53 -31.85
CA GLY A 502 -33.42 22.66 -33.08
C GLY A 502 -32.13 23.48 -32.90
N ALA A 503 -31.36 23.62 -33.99
CA ALA A 503 -30.02 24.20 -33.96
C ALA A 503 -29.95 25.67 -33.52
N GLU A 504 -30.98 26.48 -33.83
CA GLU A 504 -31.05 27.88 -33.40
C GLU A 504 -31.23 28.00 -31.88
N ALA A 505 -32.14 27.23 -31.28
CA ALA A 505 -32.34 27.20 -29.83
C ALA A 505 -31.10 26.73 -29.06
N MET A 506 -30.29 25.86 -29.66
CA MET A 506 -29.00 25.45 -29.09
C MET A 506 -27.96 26.57 -29.15
N ASN A 507 -27.93 27.36 -30.23
CA ASN A 507 -27.04 28.52 -30.33
C ASN A 507 -27.45 29.63 -29.34
N ASP A 508 -28.75 29.90 -29.20
CA ASP A 508 -29.27 30.86 -28.21
C ASP A 508 -28.93 30.41 -26.78
N TYR A 509 -29.12 29.12 -26.47
CA TYR A 509 -28.70 28.57 -25.19
C TYR A 509 -27.18 28.65 -24.99
N LEU A 510 -26.36 28.47 -26.04
CA LEU A 510 -24.91 28.59 -25.97
C LEU A 510 -24.41 30.04 -25.85
N GLU A 511 -25.19 31.04 -26.23
CA GLU A 511 -24.89 32.47 -26.00
C GLU A 511 -25.31 32.90 -24.59
N VAL A 512 -26.47 32.41 -24.13
CA VAL A 512 -26.97 32.70 -22.78
C VAL A 512 -26.21 31.87 -21.73
N SER A 513 -25.79 30.65 -22.03
CA SER A 513 -25.03 29.77 -21.14
C SER A 513 -23.80 30.44 -20.54
N PRO A 514 -22.91 31.09 -21.32
CA PRO A 514 -21.82 31.85 -20.78
C PRO A 514 -22.28 33.07 -19.99
N GLU A 515 -23.41 33.75 -20.23
CA GLU A 515 -23.84 34.85 -19.35
C GLU A 515 -24.53 34.35 -18.06
N LEU A 516 -25.30 33.27 -18.14
CA LEU A 516 -25.94 32.59 -17.00
C LEU A 516 -24.92 31.85 -16.12
N PHE A 517 -23.77 31.46 -16.67
CA PHE A 517 -22.61 30.94 -15.94
C PHE A 517 -21.56 32.02 -15.59
N PHE A 518 -21.08 32.86 -16.52
CA PHE A 518 -20.02 33.89 -16.33
C PHE A 518 -20.46 35.15 -15.57
N CYS A 519 -21.67 35.68 -15.80
CA CYS A 519 -22.16 36.80 -14.97
C CYS A 519 -22.34 36.33 -13.50
N LYS A 520 -22.49 35.01 -13.28
CA LYS A 520 -22.50 34.35 -11.97
C LYS A 520 -21.11 33.93 -11.45
N TYR A 521 -20.10 33.74 -12.29
CA TYR A 521 -18.71 33.44 -11.88
C TYR A 521 -17.99 34.65 -11.28
N GLY A 522 -18.25 35.86 -11.77
CA GLY A 522 -17.67 37.11 -11.24
C GLY A 522 -18.15 37.45 -9.83
N GLU A 523 -19.39 37.11 -9.48
CA GLU A 523 -19.95 37.34 -8.15
C GLU A 523 -19.58 36.25 -7.12
N LEU A 524 -19.40 35.00 -7.57
CA LEU A 524 -18.79 33.93 -6.74
C LEU A 524 -17.34 34.29 -6.35
N LEU A 525 -16.59 34.91 -7.26
CA LEU A 525 -15.28 35.55 -6.99
C LEU A 525 -15.35 36.79 -6.07
N TYR A 526 -16.53 37.35 -5.81
CA TYR A 526 -16.71 38.41 -4.81
C TYR A 526 -16.96 37.83 -3.40
N VAL A 527 -17.61 36.66 -3.31
CA VAL A 527 -17.74 35.87 -2.06
C VAL A 527 -16.36 35.36 -1.57
N TYR A 528 -15.39 35.22 -2.48
CA TYR A 528 -13.96 34.92 -2.20
C TYR A 528 -13.25 35.89 -1.24
N LYS A 529 -13.81 37.08 -0.98
CA LYS A 529 -13.23 38.07 -0.05
C LYS A 529 -13.67 37.90 1.42
N ASN A 530 -14.55 36.94 1.73
CA ASN A 530 -14.91 36.64 3.12
C ASN A 530 -13.95 35.58 3.72
N PRO A 531 -13.13 35.91 4.75
CA PRO A 531 -12.11 35.01 5.27
C PRO A 531 -12.64 33.70 5.87
N LEU A 532 -13.92 33.65 6.25
CA LEU A 532 -14.54 32.50 6.93
C LEU A 532 -14.99 31.36 6.01
N LEU A 533 -15.01 31.55 4.68
CA LEU A 533 -15.57 30.60 3.70
C LEU A 533 -14.55 30.05 2.69
N LYS A 534 -13.25 30.26 2.95
CA LYS A 534 -12.19 30.24 1.93
C LYS A 534 -11.78 28.85 1.41
N GLU A 535 -11.96 27.79 2.18
CA GLU A 535 -11.58 26.42 1.77
C GLU A 535 -12.74 25.61 1.18
N LEU A 536 -13.93 25.69 1.80
CA LEU A 536 -15.15 25.02 1.32
C LEU A 536 -15.57 25.48 -0.07
N SER A 537 -15.74 26.80 -0.23
CA SER A 537 -16.20 27.37 -1.48
C SER A 537 -15.21 27.15 -2.64
N ARG A 538 -13.90 27.08 -2.35
CA ARG A 538 -12.83 26.87 -3.34
C ARG A 538 -12.83 25.44 -3.90
N LEU A 539 -13.03 24.43 -3.07
CA LEU A 539 -13.12 23.02 -3.50
C LEU A 539 -14.45 22.73 -4.21
N PHE A 540 -15.57 23.25 -3.70
CA PHE A 540 -16.88 23.09 -4.35
C PHE A 540 -16.95 23.78 -5.72
N THR A 541 -16.43 25.00 -5.82
CA THR A 541 -16.37 25.72 -7.11
C THR A 541 -15.41 25.02 -8.07
N ASN A 542 -14.28 24.49 -7.61
CA ASN A 542 -13.37 23.69 -8.46
C ASN A 542 -13.99 22.37 -8.93
N ARG A 543 -14.78 21.68 -8.11
CA ARG A 543 -15.51 20.47 -8.55
C ARG A 543 -16.60 20.81 -9.58
N ILE A 544 -17.32 21.92 -9.39
CA ILE A 544 -18.27 22.46 -10.40
C ILE A 544 -17.52 22.82 -11.70
N LEU A 545 -16.33 23.42 -11.60
CA LEU A 545 -15.48 23.79 -12.74
C LEU A 545 -14.89 22.56 -13.47
N CYS A 546 -14.54 21.48 -12.76
CA CYS A 546 -13.95 20.26 -13.35
C CYS A 546 -14.93 19.45 -14.20
N VAL A 547 -16.24 19.48 -13.92
CA VAL A 547 -17.24 18.80 -14.78
C VAL A 547 -17.19 19.33 -16.23
N ARG A 548 -16.71 20.56 -16.42
CA ARG A 548 -16.49 21.15 -17.75
C ARG A 548 -15.21 20.64 -18.44
N TRP A 549 -14.21 20.16 -17.70
CA TRP A 549 -12.90 19.74 -18.24
C TRP A 549 -12.81 18.25 -18.60
N SER A 550 -13.76 17.43 -18.16
CA SER A 550 -13.80 15.99 -18.54
C SER A 550 -14.47 15.72 -19.89
N TYR A 551 -15.00 16.75 -20.56
CA TYR A 551 -15.69 16.65 -21.86
C TYR A 551 -15.25 17.76 -22.84
N VAL A 552 -13.95 18.09 -22.86
CA VAL A 552 -13.30 18.84 -23.95
C VAL A 552 -12.24 17.97 -24.58
#